data_AF-A0A7S2QT54-F1
#
_entry.id   AF-A0A7S2QT54-F1
#
_cell.length_a   1.000
_cell.length_b   1.000
_cell.length_c   1.000
_cell.angle_alpha   90.00
_cell.angle_beta   90.00
_cell.angle_gamma   90.00
#
_symmetry.space_group_name_H-M   'P 1'
#
loop_
_entity.id
_entity.type
_entity.pdbx_description
1 polymer ?
#
loop_
_entity_poly.entity_id
_entity_poly.type
_entity_poly.pdbx_seq_one_letter_code
_entity_poly.pdbx_strand_id
1 'polypeptide(L)'
;AGELQKRMSQLRSVLSDHLDPMCGEEEPDVEGELLVMLASGHVSPGMQSFLSSTLTEHGLRRLAKMVDTAVQAVHGILLDQVQPAAEVVTFLVGEVKGLAALG
;
A
#
# COMPACT_ATOMS: atom_id res chain seq x y z
N ALA A 1 5.49 -6.79 -3.13
CA ALA A 1 4.08 -6.79 -3.59
C ALA A 1 3.30 -8.05 -3.14
N GLY A 2 3.83 -9.27 -3.32
CA GLY A 2 3.05 -10.51 -3.14
C GLY A 2 2.45 -10.78 -1.74
N GLU A 3 3.15 -10.45 -0.64
CA GLU A 3 2.64 -10.75 0.70
C GLU A 3 1.44 -9.88 1.09
N LEU A 4 1.46 -8.57 0.82
CA LEU A 4 0.32 -7.69 1.12
C LEU A 4 -0.92 -8.11 0.33
N GLN A 5 -0.75 -8.37 -0.97
CA GLN A 5 -1.84 -8.82 -1.82
C GLN A 5 -2.43 -10.15 -1.35
N LYS A 6 -1.57 -11.09 -0.91
CA LYS A 6 -1.99 -12.34 -0.29
C LYS A 6 -2.77 -12.13 1.01
N ARG A 7 -2.35 -11.19 1.87
CA ARG A 7 -3.09 -10.87 3.10
C ARG A 7 -4.44 -10.25 2.81
N MET A 8 -4.52 -9.37 1.82
CA MET A 8 -5.80 -8.76 1.40
C MET A 8 -6.76 -9.79 0.79
N SER A 9 -6.27 -10.73 -0.02
CA SER A 9 -7.11 -11.81 -0.55
C SER A 9 -7.60 -12.75 0.57
N GLN A 10 -6.77 -13.02 1.58
CA GLN A 10 -7.15 -13.80 2.75
C GLN A 10 -8.21 -13.08 3.59
N LEU A 11 -8.04 -11.78 3.86
CA LEU A 11 -9.05 -10.98 4.57
C LEU A 11 -10.38 -11.01 3.84
N ARG A 12 -10.36 -10.84 2.51
CA ARG A 12 -11.57 -10.92 1.68
C ARG A 12 -12.29 -12.26 1.84
N SER A 13 -11.55 -13.37 1.78
CA SER A 13 -12.11 -14.70 2.01
C SER A 13 -12.72 -14.85 3.40
N VAL A 14 -12.02 -14.40 4.45
CA VAL A 14 -12.50 -14.51 5.83
C VAL A 14 -13.75 -13.65 6.04
N LEU A 15 -13.81 -12.46 5.47
CA LEU A 15 -15.00 -11.61 5.55
C LEU A 15 -16.19 -12.25 4.81
N SER A 16 -15.97 -12.84 3.63
CA SER A 16 -17.01 -13.59 2.92
C SER A 16 -17.60 -14.73 3.77
N ASP A 17 -16.77 -15.45 4.53
CA ASP A 17 -17.23 -16.54 5.40
C ASP A 17 -18.09 -16.06 6.58
N HIS A 18 -18.02 -14.75 6.90
CA HIS A 18 -18.74 -14.13 8.03
C HIS A 18 -19.83 -13.15 7.58
N LEU A 19 -20.08 -13.02 6.27
CA LEU A 19 -21.18 -12.20 5.76
C LEU A 19 -22.52 -12.84 6.14
N ASP A 20 -23.44 -12.02 6.66
CA ASP A 20 -24.80 -12.44 6.95
C ASP A 20 -25.58 -12.53 5.61
N PRO A 21 -26.04 -13.71 5.18
CA PRO A 21 -26.66 -13.89 3.86
C PRO A 21 -27.96 -13.10 3.67
N MET A 22 -28.49 -12.49 4.73
CA MET A 22 -29.71 -11.68 4.72
C MET A 22 -29.47 -10.20 4.34
N CYS A 23 -28.23 -9.72 4.32
CA CYS A 23 -27.91 -8.29 4.09
C CYS A 23 -27.72 -7.89 2.62
N GLY A 24 -27.78 -8.82 1.66
CA GLY A 24 -27.76 -8.49 0.23
C GLY A 24 -26.44 -7.91 -0.31
N GLU A 25 -25.34 -7.97 0.45
CA GLU A 25 -24.01 -7.60 -0.02
C GLU A 25 -23.40 -8.78 -0.81
N GLU A 26 -23.24 -8.61 -2.12
CA GLU A 26 -22.70 -9.65 -3.03
C GLU A 26 -21.18 -9.87 -2.84
N GLU A 27 -20.48 -8.93 -2.19
CA GLU A 27 -19.03 -9.00 -1.99
C GLU A 27 -18.61 -8.21 -0.73
N PRO A 28 -17.66 -8.72 0.09
CA PRO A 28 -17.22 -8.01 1.28
C PRO A 28 -16.44 -6.74 0.94
N ASP A 29 -16.90 -5.61 1.47
CA ASP A 29 -16.20 -4.32 1.43
C ASP A 29 -15.09 -4.28 2.50
N VAL A 30 -13.88 -4.68 2.10
CA VAL A 30 -12.69 -4.70 2.96
C VAL A 30 -12.33 -3.30 3.44
N GLU A 31 -12.48 -2.28 2.60
CA GLU A 31 -12.12 -0.91 2.96
C GLU A 31 -13.12 -0.34 3.95
N GLY A 32 -14.42 -0.52 3.70
CA GLY A 32 -15.49 -0.14 4.62
C GLY A 32 -15.34 -0.78 6.00
N GLU A 33 -15.07 -2.09 6.06
CA GLU A 33 -14.84 -2.81 7.33
C GLU A 33 -13.63 -2.26 8.10
N LEU A 34 -12.52 -1.99 7.41
CA LEU A 34 -11.34 -1.38 8.03
C LEU A 34 -11.63 0.05 8.51
N LEU A 35 -12.36 0.84 7.73
CA LEU A 35 -12.74 2.21 8.09
C LEU A 35 -13.67 2.23 9.31
N VAL A 36 -14.67 1.35 9.37
CA VAL A 36 -15.56 1.21 10.53
C VAL A 36 -14.74 0.86 11.76
N MET A 37 -13.81 -0.10 11.65
CA MET A 37 -12.92 -0.47 12.76
C MET A 37 -12.05 0.71 13.22
N LEU A 38 -11.44 1.45 12.29
CA LEU A 38 -10.58 2.59 12.62
C LEU A 38 -11.36 3.77 13.20
N ALA A 39 -12.57 4.04 12.70
CA ALA A 39 -13.38 5.19 13.10
C ALA A 39 -14.18 4.96 14.38
N SER A 40 -14.64 3.73 14.61
CA SER A 40 -15.55 3.41 15.73
C SER A 40 -14.95 2.46 16.77
N GLY A 41 -13.83 1.79 16.46
CA GLY A 41 -13.30 0.70 17.28
C GLY A 41 -14.11 -0.60 17.20
N HIS A 42 -15.21 -0.62 16.43
CA HIS A 42 -16.00 -1.83 16.22
C HIS A 42 -15.23 -2.85 15.37
N VAL A 43 -15.04 -4.05 15.90
CA VAL A 43 -14.36 -5.14 15.19
C VAL A 43 -15.40 -6.21 14.86
N SER A 44 -15.68 -6.41 13.57
CA SER A 44 -16.57 -7.49 13.12
C SER A 44 -15.96 -8.87 13.41
N PRO A 45 -16.77 -9.95 13.51
CA PRO A 45 -16.25 -11.30 13.76
C PRO A 45 -15.21 -11.76 12.72
N GLY A 46 -15.43 -11.45 11.44
CA GLY A 46 -14.48 -11.75 10.37
C GLY A 46 -13.18 -10.97 10.52
N MET A 47 -13.25 -9.69 10.87
CA MET A 47 -12.07 -8.86 11.16
C MET A 47 -11.31 -9.39 12.38
N GLN A 48 -12.01 -9.73 13.46
CA GLN A 48 -11.42 -10.30 14.68
C GLN A 48 -10.69 -11.62 14.38
N SER A 49 -11.30 -12.50 13.59
CA SER A 49 -10.71 -13.77 13.15
C SER A 49 -9.44 -13.55 12.33
N PHE A 50 -9.51 -12.64 11.35
CA PHE A 50 -8.35 -12.28 10.54
C PHE A 50 -7.20 -11.72 11.39
N LEU A 51 -7.48 -10.74 12.26
CA LEU A 51 -6.47 -10.07 13.08
C LEU A 51 -5.80 -11.04 14.07
N SER A 52 -6.58 -11.89 14.73
CA SER A 52 -6.09 -12.79 15.78
C SER A 52 -5.42 -14.06 15.23
N SER A 53 -5.91 -14.60 14.11
CA SER A 53 -5.51 -15.93 13.63
C SER A 53 -4.70 -15.91 12.34
N THR A 54 -4.92 -14.92 11.46
CA THR A 54 -4.25 -14.86 10.15
C THR A 54 -3.12 -13.85 10.13
N LEU A 55 -3.43 -12.57 10.43
CA LEU A 55 -2.46 -11.49 10.40
C LEU A 55 -1.55 -11.57 11.63
N THR A 56 -2.12 -11.69 12.82
CA THR A 56 -1.43 -11.68 14.12
C THR A 56 -0.61 -10.41 14.37
N GLU A 57 -0.23 -10.18 15.62
CA GLU A 57 0.64 -9.06 15.96
C GLU A 57 2.02 -9.16 15.28
N HIS A 58 2.56 -10.39 15.21
CA HIS A 58 3.84 -10.65 14.57
C HIS A 58 3.77 -10.42 13.05
N GLY A 59 2.72 -10.92 12.38
CA GLY A 59 2.57 -10.73 10.94
C GLY A 59 2.29 -9.27 10.58
N LEU A 60 1.56 -8.52 11.43
CA LEU A 60 1.40 -7.07 11.26
C LEU A 60 2.74 -6.34 11.36
N ARG A 61 3.54 -6.60 12.39
CA ARG A 61 4.88 -5.98 12.54
C ARG A 61 5.79 -6.29 11.34
N ARG A 62 5.77 -7.53 10.87
CA ARG A 62 6.52 -7.94 9.68
C ARG A 62 6.03 -7.21 8.43
N LEU A 63 4.71 -7.12 8.23
CA LEU A 63 4.11 -6.42 7.10
C LEU A 63 4.50 -4.94 7.08
N ALA A 64 4.39 -4.26 8.23
CA ALA A 64 4.80 -2.87 8.38
C ALA A 64 6.28 -2.67 8.00
N LYS A 65 7.18 -3.52 8.52
CA LYS A 65 8.60 -3.46 8.19
C LYS A 65 8.88 -3.68 6.70
N MET A 66 8.18 -4.61 6.05
CA MET A 66 8.34 -4.86 4.62
C MET A 66 7.89 -3.66 3.77
N VAL A 67 6.78 -3.01 4.14
CA VAL A 67 6.31 -1.81 3.45
C VAL A 67 7.31 -0.66 3.64
N ASP A 68 7.74 -0.40 4.87
CA ASP A 68 8.72 0.65 5.18
C ASP A 68 10.05 0.44 4.43
N THR A 69 10.57 -0.79 4.44
CA THR A 69 11.78 -1.13 3.69
C THR A 69 11.62 -0.90 2.18
N ALA A 70 10.46 -1.24 1.62
CA ALA A 70 10.18 -1.03 0.20
C ALA A 70 10.10 0.48 -0.12
N VAL A 71 9.47 1.28 0.73
CA VAL A 71 9.39 2.73 0.59
C VAL A 71 10.79 3.35 0.64
N GLN A 72 11.61 2.96 1.61
CA GLN A 72 12.99 3.44 1.73
C GLN A 72 13.84 3.07 0.51
N ALA A 73 13.69 1.86 -0.02
CA ALA A 73 14.41 1.44 -1.22
C ALA A 73 14.01 2.27 -2.46
N VAL A 74 12.70 2.49 -2.66
CA VAL A 74 12.21 3.35 -3.76
C VAL A 74 12.69 4.79 -3.58
N HIS A 75 12.61 5.31 -2.36
CA HIS A 75 13.08 6.65 -2.04
C HIS A 75 14.57 6.83 -2.33
N GLY A 76 15.41 5.85 -1.94
CA GLY A 76 16.84 5.86 -2.22
C GLY A 76 17.14 5.84 -3.72
N ILE A 77 16.42 5.01 -4.52
CA ILE A 77 16.58 5.03 -5.99
C ILE A 77 16.24 6.41 -6.57
N LEU A 78 15.15 7.02 -6.11
CA LEU A 78 14.73 8.32 -6.59
C LEU A 78 15.75 9.42 -6.25
N LEU A 79 16.20 9.48 -5.00
CA LEU A 79 17.12 10.53 -4.56
C LEU A 79 18.55 10.32 -5.05
N ASP A 80 19.07 9.09 -5.00
CA ASP A 80 20.49 8.85 -5.22
C ASP A 80 20.83 8.63 -6.70
N GLN A 81 19.84 8.29 -7.53
CA GLN A 81 20.05 7.96 -8.93
C GLN A 81 19.23 8.85 -9.87
N VAL A 82 17.90 8.85 -9.70
CA VAL A 82 17.00 9.51 -10.65
C VAL A 82 17.15 11.03 -10.59
N GLN A 83 17.16 11.61 -9.39
CA GLN A 83 17.27 13.06 -9.23
C GLN A 83 18.58 13.63 -9.81
N PRO A 84 19.78 13.11 -9.47
CA PRO A 84 21.03 13.60 -10.05
C PRO A 84 21.08 13.47 -11.58
N ALA A 85 20.57 12.37 -12.13
CA ALA A 85 20.49 12.18 -13.57
C ALA A 85 19.56 13.23 -14.23
N ALA A 86 18.41 13.50 -13.61
CA ALA A 86 17.48 14.52 -14.08
C ALA A 86 18.07 15.94 -14.02
N GLU A 87 18.85 16.26 -12.98
CA GLU A 87 19.56 17.53 -12.84
C GLU A 87 20.57 17.73 -13.97
N VAL A 88 21.38 16.70 -14.30
CA VAL A 88 22.33 16.74 -15.42
C VAL A 88 21.62 16.95 -16.76
N VAL A 89 20.54 16.20 -17.02
CA VAL A 89 19.77 16.36 -18.26
C VAL A 89 19.16 17.76 -18.34
N THR A 90 18.63 18.27 -17.24
CA THR A 90 18.04 19.61 -17.18
C THR A 90 19.09 20.69 -17.44
N PHE A 91 20.29 20.52 -16.88
CA PHE A 91 21.42 21.40 -17.14
C PHE A 91 21.79 21.44 -18.62
N LEU A 92 21.99 20.28 -19.25
CA LEU A 92 22.36 20.18 -20.67
C LEU A 92 21.27 20.75 -21.60
N VAL A 93 19.99 20.47 -21.30
CA VAL A 93 18.86 21.08 -22.04
C VAL A 93 18.87 22.59 -21.90
N GLY A 94 19.22 23.12 -20.72
CA GLY A 94 19.42 24.55 -20.48
C GLY A 94 20.51 25.14 -21.36
N GLU A 95 21.67 24.50 -21.45
CA GLU A 95 22.78 24.94 -22.32
C GLU A 95 22.38 24.97 -23.79
N VAL A 96 21.77 23.89 -24.29
CA VAL A 96 21.32 23.80 -25.69
C VAL A 96 20.30 24.89 -26.01
N LYS A 97 19.35 25.15 -25.12
CA LYS A 97 18.40 26.26 -25.27
C LYS A 97 19.09 27.62 -25.30
N GLY A 98 20.09 27.82 -24.44
CA GLY A 98 20.89 29.05 -24.42
C GLY A 98 21.62 29.27 -25.74
N LEU A 99 22.25 28.23 -26.29
CA LEU A 99 22.93 28.29 -27.59
C LEU A 99 21.95 28.57 -28.74
N ALA A 100 20.80 27.91 -28.74
CA ALA A 100 19.78 28.10 -29.77
C ALA A 100 19.15 29.51 -29.75
N ALA A 101 19.13 30.19 -28.60
CA ALA A 101 18.62 31.56 -28.50
C ALA A 101 19.61 32.65 -28.93
N LEU A 102 20.91 32.30 -29.08
CA LEU A 102 21.98 33.21 -29.48
C LEU A 102 22.29 33.15 -30.99
N GLY A 103 21.74 32.18 -31.73
CA GLY A 103 21.87 32.04 -33.19
C GLY A 103 20.62 32.51 -33.92
#